data_AF-A0A2N7XVB3-F1
#
_entry.id   AF-A0A2N7XVB3-F1
#
_cell.length_a   1.000
_cell.length_b   1.000
_cell.length_c   1.000
_cell.angle_alpha   90.00
_cell.angle_beta   90.00
_cell.angle_gamma   90.00
#
_symmetry.space_group_name_H-M   'P 1'
#
loop_
_entity.id
_entity.type
_entity.pdbx_description
1 polymer ?
#
loop_
_entity_poly.entity_id
_entity_poly.type
_entity_poly.pdbx_seq_one_letter_code
_entity_poly.pdbx_strand_id
1 'polypeptide(L)'
;MSVTKNWLRLSFALLWRAFLLFQIFGLVFGVLLGKLLLPSSFVILIKPTILYGSLALVVVIAEAGFKLNLLQCIFGKRLNLSKPQWRMCALSLALLLATMAVLSVAVAFSTPFDFWLYYKVFGSPVIFVAGIFAISWIAISKTSIHQ
;
A
#
# COMPACT_ATOMS: atom_id res chain seq x y z
N MET A 1 1.44 -27.84 -12.84
CA MET A 1 1.68 -26.50 -13.44
C MET A 1 0.90 -25.39 -12.69
N SER A 2 0.82 -25.48 -11.36
CA SER A 2 -0.41 -25.20 -10.60
C SER A 2 -0.33 -24.09 -9.52
N VAL A 3 0.84 -23.69 -9.04
CA VAL A 3 0.95 -22.70 -7.93
C VAL A 3 1.62 -21.40 -8.38
N THR A 4 2.73 -21.50 -9.10
CA THR A 4 3.52 -20.35 -9.58
C THR A 4 2.76 -19.45 -10.57
N LYS A 5 1.97 -20.05 -11.47
CA LYS A 5 1.17 -19.31 -12.46
C LYS A 5 0.04 -18.51 -11.83
N ASN A 6 -0.62 -19.07 -10.81
CA ASN A 6 -1.69 -18.41 -10.06
C ASN A 6 -1.13 -17.28 -9.18
N TRP A 7 0.07 -17.48 -8.62
CA TRP A 7 0.77 -16.47 -7.84
C TRP A 7 1.15 -15.22 -8.63
N LEU A 8 1.75 -15.40 -9.80
CA LEU A 8 2.12 -14.26 -10.63
C LEU A 8 0.88 -13.42 -10.99
N ARG A 9 -0.22 -14.08 -11.36
CA ARG A 9 -1.48 -13.43 -11.70
C ARG A 9 -2.07 -12.65 -10.51
N LEU A 10 -1.99 -13.21 -9.31
CA LEU A 10 -2.41 -12.56 -8.06
C LEU A 10 -1.54 -11.34 -7.74
N SER A 11 -0.22 -11.47 -7.82
CA SER A 11 0.72 -10.36 -7.57
C SER A 11 0.49 -9.20 -8.54
N PHE A 12 0.41 -9.48 -9.84
CA PHE A 12 0.13 -8.44 -10.85
C PHE A 12 -1.26 -7.81 -10.66
N ALA A 13 -2.29 -8.60 -10.35
CA ALA A 13 -3.62 -8.07 -10.07
C ALA A 13 -3.64 -7.17 -8.83
N LEU A 14 -2.93 -7.55 -7.76
CA LEU A 14 -2.80 -6.76 -6.55
C LEU A 14 -1.99 -5.49 -6.80
N LEU A 15 -0.86 -5.58 -7.50
CA LEU A 15 0.00 -4.45 -7.87
C LEU A 15 -0.77 -3.39 -8.64
N TRP A 16 -1.42 -3.77 -9.74
CA TRP A 16 -2.15 -2.83 -10.59
C TRP A 16 -3.25 -2.11 -9.81
N ARG A 17 -3.97 -2.83 -8.95
CA ARG A 17 -5.08 -2.27 -8.18
C ARG A 17 -4.61 -1.41 -7.02
N ALA A 18 -3.55 -1.82 -6.33
CA ALA A 18 -2.95 -1.03 -5.27
C ALA A 18 -2.32 0.25 -5.85
N PHE A 19 -1.75 0.18 -7.06
CA PHE A 19 -1.33 1.34 -7.84
C PHE A 19 -2.49 2.29 -8.15
N LEU A 20 -3.63 1.78 -8.65
CA LEU A 20 -4.83 2.60 -8.88
C LEU A 20 -5.32 3.29 -7.60
N LEU A 21 -5.34 2.57 -6.48
CA LEU A 21 -5.68 3.13 -5.17
C LEU A 21 -4.72 4.27 -4.81
N PHE A 22 -3.42 4.06 -5.02
CA PHE A 22 -2.40 5.07 -4.77
C PHE A 22 -2.60 6.31 -5.65
N GLN A 23 -2.97 6.14 -6.91
CA GLN A 23 -3.23 7.24 -7.84
C GLN A 23 -4.51 8.01 -7.49
N ILE A 24 -5.62 7.31 -7.23
CA ILE A 24 -6.89 7.95 -6.84
C ILE A 24 -6.71 8.72 -5.54
N PHE A 25 -6.10 8.08 -4.54
CA PHE A 25 -5.83 8.71 -3.26
C PHE A 25 -4.86 9.88 -3.41
N GLY A 26 -3.82 9.73 -4.23
CA GLY A 26 -2.87 10.80 -4.52
C GLY A 26 -3.49 12.00 -5.25
N LEU A 27 -4.47 11.79 -6.13
CA LEU A 27 -5.22 12.87 -6.76
C LEU A 27 -6.11 13.61 -5.76
N VAL A 28 -6.90 12.88 -4.96
CA VAL A 28 -7.77 13.47 -3.93
C VAL A 28 -6.93 14.24 -2.91
N PHE A 29 -5.85 13.62 -2.44
CA PHE A 29 -4.92 14.23 -1.50
C PHE A 29 -4.18 15.41 -2.13
N GLY A 30 -3.77 15.32 -3.40
CA GLY A 30 -3.14 16.42 -4.13
C GLY A 30 -4.04 17.65 -4.29
N VAL A 31 -5.34 17.46 -4.53
CA VAL A 31 -6.33 18.55 -4.59
C VAL A 31 -6.60 19.14 -3.20
N LEU A 32 -6.70 18.29 -2.17
CA LEU A 32 -6.91 18.73 -0.78
C LEU A 32 -5.70 19.47 -0.21
N LEU A 33 -4.48 18.96 -0.43
CA LEU A 33 -3.22 19.54 0.05
C LEU A 33 -2.74 20.70 -0.84
N GLY A 34 -3.15 20.75 -2.10
CA GLY A 34 -2.87 21.88 -3.01
C GLY A 34 -3.50 23.19 -2.55
N LYS A 35 -4.56 23.12 -1.73
CA LYS A 35 -5.16 24.28 -1.05
C LYS A 35 -4.41 24.70 0.22
N LEU A 36 -3.52 23.87 0.74
CA LEU A 36 -2.78 24.12 1.97
C LEU A 36 -1.49 24.90 1.63
N LEU A 37 -1.60 26.23 1.64
CA LEU A 37 -0.51 27.20 1.48
C LEU A 37 0.44 27.17 2.69
N LEU A 38 1.15 26.07 2.92
CA LEU A 38 2.19 26.01 3.95
C LEU A 38 3.53 26.51 3.40
N PRO A 39 4.30 27.33 4.17
CA PRO A 39 5.57 27.88 3.69
C PRO A 39 6.65 26.80 3.45
N SER A 40 7.40 27.02 2.36
CA SER A 40 8.77 26.60 1.99
C SER A 40 9.40 25.38 2.68
N SER A 41 9.76 24.39 1.85
CA SER A 41 10.70 23.27 2.11
C SER A 41 10.17 22.08 2.92
N PHE A 42 9.70 22.26 4.15
CA PHE A 42 9.33 21.12 5.02
C PHE A 42 8.07 20.37 4.53
N VAL A 43 7.15 21.11 3.92
CA VAL A 43 5.91 20.59 3.33
C VAL A 43 6.20 19.63 2.18
N ILE A 44 7.26 19.88 1.40
CA ILE A 44 7.63 19.03 0.26
C ILE A 44 8.10 17.65 0.73
N LEU A 45 8.81 17.62 1.86
CA LEU A 45 9.38 16.42 2.47
C LEU A 45 8.31 15.53 3.10
N ILE A 46 7.31 16.11 3.79
CA ILE A 46 6.27 15.35 4.50
C ILE A 46 5.07 14.95 3.62
N LYS A 47 4.84 15.63 2.48
CA LYS A 47 3.79 15.31 1.48
C LYS A 47 3.59 13.80 1.24
N PRO A 48 4.63 13.03 0.86
CA PRO A 48 4.47 11.59 0.62
C PRO A 48 4.13 10.83 1.90
N THR A 49 4.68 11.24 3.05
CA THR A 49 4.48 10.56 4.33
C THR A 49 3.05 10.65 4.82
N ILE A 50 2.43 11.83 4.73
CA ILE A 50 1.03 12.00 5.13
C ILE A 50 0.12 11.17 4.21
N LEU A 51 0.48 11.04 2.93
CA LEU A 51 -0.27 10.24 1.97
C LEU A 51 -0.19 8.73 2.30
N TYR A 52 1.01 8.18 2.54
CA TYR A 52 1.17 6.77 2.97
C TYR A 52 0.47 6.51 4.32
N GLY A 53 0.69 7.39 5.31
CA GLY A 53 0.15 7.23 6.66
C GLY A 53 -1.37 7.35 6.72
N SER A 54 -1.95 8.32 6.03
CA SER A 54 -3.41 8.48 5.97
C SER A 54 -4.07 7.33 5.21
N LEU A 55 -3.47 6.84 4.11
CA LEU A 55 -3.97 5.66 3.41
C LEU A 55 -3.91 4.42 4.30
N ALA A 56 -2.82 4.21 5.04
CA ALA A 56 -2.72 3.12 6.01
C ALA A 56 -3.83 3.22 7.06
N LEU A 57 -4.06 4.40 7.63
CA LEU A 57 -5.09 4.65 8.63
C LEU A 57 -6.50 4.38 8.08
N VAL A 58 -6.81 4.83 6.85
CA VAL A 58 -8.09 4.59 6.18
C VAL A 58 -8.32 3.10 5.98
N VAL A 59 -7.30 2.35 5.55
CA VAL A 59 -7.40 0.88 5.38
C VAL A 59 -7.63 0.20 6.73
N VAL A 60 -6.90 0.59 7.79
CA VAL A 60 -7.09 0.03 9.14
C VAL A 60 -8.49 0.35 9.68
N ILE A 61 -8.96 1.59 9.56
CA ILE A 61 -10.28 2.01 10.06
C ILE A 61 -11.40 1.29 9.29
N ALA A 62 -11.27 1.14 7.97
CA ALA A 62 -12.26 0.43 7.18
C ALA A 62 -12.34 -1.07 7.57
N GLU A 63 -11.20 -1.72 7.76
CA GLU A 63 -11.13 -3.12 8.17
C GLU A 63 -11.59 -3.34 9.62
N ALA A 64 -11.08 -2.53 10.56
CA ALA A 64 -11.32 -2.71 12.00
C ALA A 64 -12.68 -2.13 12.45
N GLY A 65 -13.07 -0.97 11.93
CA GLY A 65 -14.31 -0.28 12.29
C GLY A 65 -15.52 -0.76 11.51
N PHE A 66 -15.42 -0.86 10.18
CA PHE A 66 -16.56 -1.19 9.32
C PHE A 66 -16.64 -2.67 8.95
N LYS A 67 -15.60 -3.48 9.24
CA LYS A 67 -15.40 -4.83 8.68
C LYS A 67 -15.51 -4.85 7.15
N LEU A 68 -15.41 -3.68 6.52
CA LEU A 68 -15.50 -3.50 5.09
C LEU A 68 -14.10 -3.65 4.55
N ASN A 69 -13.88 -4.76 3.87
CA ASN A 69 -12.63 -4.97 3.20
C ASN A 69 -12.59 -4.03 1.99
N LEU A 70 -11.99 -2.84 2.13
CA LEU A 70 -11.83 -1.89 1.02
C LEU A 70 -11.13 -2.55 -0.16
N LEU A 71 -10.20 -3.46 0.15
CA LEU A 71 -9.67 -4.36 -0.85
C LEU A 71 -10.77 -5.22 -1.46
N GLN A 72 -11.55 -6.00 -0.70
CA GLN A 72 -12.64 -6.78 -1.30
C GLN A 72 -13.66 -5.94 -2.10
N CYS A 73 -14.00 -4.72 -1.66
CA CYS A 73 -14.96 -3.83 -2.32
C CYS A 73 -14.41 -3.24 -3.63
N ILE A 74 -13.18 -2.73 -3.64
CA ILE A 74 -12.54 -2.18 -4.85
C ILE A 74 -12.04 -3.32 -5.76
N PHE A 75 -11.74 -4.49 -5.21
CA PHE A 75 -11.07 -5.61 -5.87
C PHE A 75 -12.03 -6.78 -6.21
N GLY A 76 -13.35 -6.63 -6.01
CA GLY A 76 -14.35 -7.71 -5.96
C GLY A 76 -14.63 -8.51 -7.24
N LYS A 77 -14.98 -9.80 -7.01
CA LYS A 77 -15.38 -10.94 -7.89
C LYS A 77 -14.35 -11.71 -8.73
N ARG A 78 -13.17 -11.19 -9.09
CA ARG A 78 -12.20 -11.99 -9.91
C ARG A 78 -11.24 -12.89 -9.12
N LEU A 79 -11.09 -12.68 -7.82
CA LEU A 79 -10.23 -13.49 -6.95
C LEU A 79 -11.14 -14.26 -5.99
N ASN A 80 -11.21 -15.59 -6.15
CA ASN A 80 -11.97 -16.52 -5.30
C ASN A 80 -11.25 -16.72 -3.94
N LEU A 81 -10.94 -15.63 -3.25
CA LEU A 81 -10.32 -15.65 -1.92
C LEU A 81 -11.41 -15.61 -0.85
N SER A 82 -11.25 -16.43 0.19
CA SER A 82 -12.19 -16.48 1.31
C SER A 82 -12.12 -15.19 2.15
N LYS A 83 -13.20 -14.87 2.89
CA LYS A 83 -13.25 -13.71 3.80
C LYS A 83 -12.01 -13.57 4.73
N PRO A 84 -11.49 -14.65 5.39
CA PRO A 84 -10.31 -14.52 6.24
C PRO A 84 -9.03 -14.21 5.45
N GLN A 85 -8.90 -14.68 4.21
CA GLN A 85 -7.74 -14.39 3.36
C GLN A 85 -7.71 -12.92 2.93
N TRP A 86 -8.88 -12.36 2.57
CA TRP A 86 -9.01 -10.93 2.28
C TRP A 86 -8.58 -10.06 3.46
N ARG A 87 -9.03 -10.42 4.66
CA ARG A 87 -8.68 -9.69 5.88
C ARG A 87 -7.17 -9.75 6.16
N MET A 88 -6.53 -10.90 5.96
CA MET A 88 -5.07 -11.00 6.07
C MET A 88 -4.36 -10.13 5.04
N CYS A 89 -4.77 -10.17 3.77
CA CYS A 89 -4.18 -9.32 2.74
C CYS A 89 -4.32 -7.84 3.06
N ALA A 90 -5.47 -7.41 3.56
CA ALA A 90 -5.72 -6.03 3.93
C ALA A 90 -4.91 -5.57 5.13
N LEU A 91 -4.83 -6.39 6.18
CA LEU A 91 -4.00 -6.10 7.34
C LEU A 91 -2.51 -6.07 6.97
N SER A 92 -2.04 -7.00 6.14
CA SER A 92 -0.65 -6.99 5.67
C SER A 92 -0.35 -5.78 4.77
N LEU A 93 -1.30 -5.35 3.94
CA LEU A 93 -1.15 -4.13 3.15
C LEU A 93 -1.11 -2.88 4.03
N ALA A 94 -2.00 -2.81 5.03
CA ALA A 94 -1.98 -1.73 6.01
C ALA A 94 -0.64 -1.67 6.77
N LEU A 95 -0.13 -2.83 7.19
CA LEU A 95 1.18 -2.93 7.85
C LEU A 95 2.31 -2.48 6.92
N LEU A 96 2.31 -2.90 5.65
CA LEU A 96 3.28 -2.46 4.65
C LEU A 96 3.25 -0.93 4.48
N LEU A 97 2.06 -0.34 4.33
CA LEU A 97 1.89 1.10 4.20
C LEU A 97 2.33 1.86 5.46
N ALA A 98 2.04 1.33 6.65
CA ALA A 98 2.50 1.89 7.91
C ALA A 98 4.03 1.87 8.02
N THR A 99 4.66 0.73 7.69
CA THR A 99 6.12 0.62 7.66
C THR A 99 6.74 1.61 6.66
N MET A 100 6.15 1.75 5.47
CA MET A 100 6.61 2.73 4.48
C MET A 100 6.43 4.18 4.95
N ALA A 101 5.36 4.48 5.68
CA ALA A 101 5.16 5.80 6.27
C ALA A 101 6.25 6.11 7.32
N VAL A 102 6.52 5.17 8.24
CA VAL A 102 7.59 5.30 9.24
C VAL A 102 8.96 5.45 8.57
N LEU A 103 9.26 4.62 7.56
CA LEU A 103 10.53 4.71 6.83
C LEU A 103 10.64 6.05 6.09
N SER A 104 9.53 6.55 5.54
CA SER A 104 9.50 7.86 4.88
C SER A 104 9.76 9.01 5.86
N VAL A 105 9.27 8.94 7.10
CA VAL A 105 9.63 9.89 8.16
C VAL A 105 11.12 9.78 8.47
N ALA A 106 11.60 8.57 8.75
CA ALA A 106 12.98 8.33 9.13
C ALA A 106 13.97 8.88 8.09
N VAL A 107 13.70 8.65 6.80
CA VAL A 107 14.51 9.18 5.70
C VAL A 107 14.40 10.71 5.61
N ALA A 108 13.20 11.28 5.76
CA ALA A 108 13.01 12.74 5.67
C ALA A 108 13.74 13.52 6.77
N PHE A 109 13.88 12.95 7.98
CA PHE A 109 14.59 13.60 9.10
C PHE A 109 16.08 13.29 9.16
N SER A 110 16.53 12.16 8.62
CA SER A 110 17.92 11.69 8.78
C SER A 110 18.81 11.94 7.56
N THR A 111 18.24 12.27 6.39
CA THR A 111 19.00 12.28 5.13
C THR A 111 18.87 13.59 4.34
N PRO A 112 19.87 13.93 3.50
CA PRO A 112 19.79 15.10 2.62
C PRO A 112 18.67 14.98 1.58
N PHE A 113 18.25 16.11 1.03
CA PHE A 113 17.15 16.18 0.04
C PHE A 113 17.36 15.27 -1.17
N ASP A 114 18.59 15.21 -1.70
CA ASP A 114 18.90 14.38 -2.87
C ASP A 114 18.70 12.89 -2.58
N PHE A 115 19.14 12.43 -1.39
CA PHE A 115 18.94 11.04 -0.98
C PHE A 115 17.45 10.74 -0.75
N TRP A 116 16.72 11.68 -0.13
CA TRP A 116 15.27 11.57 0.02
C TRP A 116 14.56 11.47 -1.34
N LEU A 117 15.01 12.23 -2.35
CA LEU A 117 14.46 12.17 -3.71
C LEU A 117 14.70 10.80 -4.34
N TYR A 118 15.91 10.25 -4.25
CA TYR A 118 16.23 8.90 -4.73
C TYR A 118 15.41 7.83 -4.00
N TYR A 119 15.30 7.93 -2.67
CA TYR A 119 14.47 7.03 -1.89
C TYR A 119 13.00 7.10 -2.33
N LYS A 120 12.47 8.30 -2.57
CA LYS A 120 11.07 8.49 -2.97
C LYS A 120 10.79 7.93 -4.37
N VAL A 121 11.67 8.17 -5.34
CA VAL A 121 11.47 7.79 -6.74
C VAL A 121 11.77 6.30 -6.97
N PHE A 122 12.81 5.76 -6.33
CA PHE A 122 13.26 4.39 -6.56
C PHE A 122 13.02 3.47 -5.36
N GLY A 123 13.38 3.91 -4.15
CA GLY A 123 13.28 3.09 -2.94
C GLY A 123 11.83 2.72 -2.59
N SER A 124 10.94 3.69 -2.53
CA SER A 124 9.55 3.50 -2.14
C SER A 124 8.80 2.56 -3.10
N PRO A 125 8.85 2.75 -4.45
CA PRO A 125 8.24 1.79 -5.37
C PRO A 125 8.82 0.38 -5.26
N VAL A 126 10.13 0.23 -5.08
CA VAL A 126 10.77 -1.09 -4.92
C VAL A 126 10.27 -1.79 -3.65
N ILE A 127 10.21 -1.09 -2.52
CA ILE A 127 9.69 -1.64 -1.25
C ILE A 127 8.22 -2.04 -1.41
N PHE A 128 7.42 -1.20 -2.06
CA PHE A 128 6.01 -1.48 -2.29
C PHE A 128 5.82 -2.73 -3.15
N VAL A 129 6.54 -2.82 -4.26
CA VAL A 129 6.48 -3.99 -5.16
C VAL A 129 6.90 -5.25 -4.41
N ALA A 130 8.05 -5.23 -3.73
CA ALA A 130 8.53 -6.36 -2.94
C ALA A 130 7.51 -6.79 -1.87
N GLY A 131 6.89 -5.82 -1.19
CA GLY A 131 5.84 -6.07 -0.20
C GLY A 131 4.59 -6.74 -0.79
N ILE A 132 4.10 -6.29 -1.95
CA ILE A 132 2.95 -6.92 -2.61
C ILE A 132 3.26 -8.36 -3.04
N PHE A 133 4.46 -8.60 -3.56
CA PHE A 133 4.92 -9.95 -3.90
C PHE A 133 4.97 -10.86 -2.66
N ALA A 134 5.45 -10.35 -1.52
CA ALA A 134 5.45 -11.07 -0.25
C ALA A 134 4.02 -11.36 0.27
N ILE A 135 3.12 -10.38 0.22
CA ILE A 135 1.71 -10.55 0.64
C ILE A 135 1.02 -11.61 -0.21
N SER A 136 1.21 -11.55 -1.55
CA SER A 136 0.66 -12.52 -2.49
C SER A 136 1.19 -13.94 -2.22
N TRP A 137 2.48 -14.06 -1.88
CA TRP A 137 3.08 -15.34 -1.52
C TRP A 137 2.45 -15.93 -0.25
N ILE A 138 2.32 -15.10 0.81
CA ILE A 138 1.69 -15.50 2.08
C ILE A 138 0.25 -15.94 1.86
N ALA A 139 -0.52 -15.21 1.05
CA ALA A 139 -1.91 -15.56 0.74
C ALA A 139 -2.05 -16.93 0.08
N ILE A 140 -1.15 -17.28 -0.84
CA ILE A 140 -1.20 -18.56 -1.56
C ILE A 140 -0.67 -19.71 -0.73
N SER A 141 0.41 -19.50 0.04
CA SER A 141 0.97 -20.53 0.91
C SER A 141 -0.04 -21.07 1.93
N LYS A 142 -0.90 -20.19 2.47
CA LYS A 142 -2.00 -20.60 3.36
C LYS A 142 -3.13 -21.32 2.64
N THR A 143 -3.23 -21.18 1.33
CA THR A 143 -4.26 -21.85 0.51
C THR A 143 -3.86 -23.30 0.21
N SER A 144 -2.57 -23.60 0.07
CA SER A 144 -2.08 -24.97 -0.21
C SER A 144 -2.00 -25.88 1.02
N ILE A 145 -2.13 -25.35 2.23
CA ILE A 145 -2.07 -26.13 3.49
C ILE A 145 -3.46 -26.71 3.86
N HIS A 146 -4.54 -26.14 3.30
CA HIS A 146 -5.92 -26.55 3.57
C HIS A 146 -6.62 -27.24 2.39
N GLN A 147 -5.88 -27.62 1.35
CA GLN A 147 -6.32 -28.51 0.28
C GLN A 147 -5.58 -29.84 0.40
#